data_AF-A0A971V6P9-F1
#
_entry.id   AF-A0A971V6P9-F1
#
_cell.length_a   1.000
_cell.length_b   1.000
_cell.length_c   1.000
_cell.angle_alpha   90.00
_cell.angle_beta   90.00
_cell.angle_gamma   90.00
#
_symmetry.space_group_name_H-M   'P 1'
#
loop_
_entity.id
_entity.type
_entity.pdbx_description
1 polymer ?
#
loop_
_entity_poly.entity_id
_entity_poly.type
_entity_poly.pdbx_seq_one_letter_code
_entity_poly.pdbx_strand_id
1 'polypeptide(L)' 'MKVSFNTDEEMVKTIKEGLKRTGGYCPCRFEKKEEYKCMCEEFKSQIADPNYEGFCHCMLYYKSNED' A
#
# COMPACT_ATOMS: atom_id res chain seq x y z
N MET A 1 0.71 6.98 15.42
CA MET A 1 0.38 5.93 14.41
C MET A 1 -0.28 6.54 13.18
N LYS A 2 0.49 6.79 12.12
CA LYS A 2 0.03 7.47 10.90
C LYS A 2 0.38 6.67 9.66
N VAL A 3 -0.60 6.47 8.78
CA VAL A 3 -0.37 5.95 7.43
C VAL A 3 -0.41 7.12 6.45
N SER A 4 0.67 7.35 5.73
CA SER A 4 0.79 8.38 4.71
C SER A 4 1.10 7.76 3.35
N PHE A 5 0.90 8.52 2.28
CA PHE A 5 1.49 8.17 1.00
C PHE A 5 3.01 8.29 1.07
N ASN A 6 3.69 7.59 0.17
CA ASN A 6 5.11 7.83 -0.12
C ASN A 6 5.32 9.30 -0.51
N THR A 7 6.46 9.86 -0.11
CA THR A 7 6.87 11.24 -0.41
C THR A 7 7.30 11.42 -1.87
N ASP A 8 7.66 10.34 -2.56
CA ASP A 8 7.91 10.33 -4.00
C ASP A 8 6.58 10.41 -4.77
N GLU A 9 6.27 11.60 -5.28
CA GLU A 9 5.03 11.88 -6.00
C GLU A 9 4.90 11.09 -7.32
N GLU A 10 6.01 10.83 -8.03
CA GLU A 10 5.98 10.07 -9.28
C GLU A 10 5.67 8.60 -9.02
N MET A 11 6.22 8.05 -7.94
CA MET A 11 5.90 6.70 -7.49
C MET A 11 4.43 6.59 -7.08
N VAL A 12 3.93 7.52 -6.27
CA VAL A 12 2.51 7.55 -5.87
C VAL A 12 1.59 7.62 -7.08
N LYS A 13 1.91 8.50 -8.04
CA LYS A 13 1.14 8.63 -9.29
C LYS A 13 1.14 7.33 -10.07
N THR A 14 2.31 6.73 -10.30
CA THR A 14 2.46 5.47 -11.05
C THR A 14 1.65 4.33 -10.43
N ILE A 15 1.69 4.19 -9.11
CA ILE A 15 0.92 3.14 -8.42
C ILE A 15 -0.59 3.44 -8.46
N LYS A 16 -1.02 4.69 -8.29
CA LYS A 16 -2.44 5.07 -8.41
C LYS A 16 -2.99 4.83 -9.80
N GLU A 17 -2.22 5.10 -10.85
CA GLU A 17 -2.58 4.74 -12.23
C GLU A 17 -2.67 3.22 -12.40
N GLY A 18 -1.73 2.47 -11.83
CA GLY A 18 -1.77 1.01 -11.75
C GLY A 18 -3.07 0.51 -11.11
N LEU A 19 -3.44 1.04 -9.95
CA LEU A 19 -4.69 0.72 -9.25
C LEU A 19 -5.93 1.01 -10.11
N LYS A 20 -5.94 2.14 -10.83
CA LYS A 20 -7.06 2.46 -11.74
C LYS A 20 -7.17 1.43 -12.87
N ARG A 21 -6.04 1.01 -13.47
CA ARG A 21 -6.02 0.01 -14.56
C ARG A 21 -6.44 -1.39 -14.10
N THR A 22 -6.10 -1.77 -12.88
CA THR A 22 -6.43 -3.10 -12.35
C THR A 22 -7.86 -3.20 -11.81
N GLY A 23 -8.54 -2.07 -11.58
CA GLY A 23 -9.86 -2.02 -10.95
C GLY A 23 -9.77 -2.03 -9.42
N GLY A 24 -8.72 -1.44 -8.85
CA GLY A 24 -8.49 -1.33 -7.41
C GLY A 24 -7.62 -2.42 -6.79
N TYR A 25 -7.17 -3.40 -7.58
CA TYR A 25 -6.26 -4.48 -7.12
C TYR A 25 -4.79 -4.03 -7.18
N CYS A 26 -3.92 -4.50 -6.27
CA CYS A 26 -2.52 -4.07 -6.25
C CYS A 26 -1.86 -4.29 -7.62
N PRO A 27 -1.26 -3.26 -8.24
CA PRO A 27 -0.54 -3.44 -9.50
C PRO A 27 0.71 -4.32 -9.36
N CYS A 28 1.13 -4.59 -8.12
CA CYS A 28 2.22 -5.49 -7.76
C CYS A 28 1.87 -6.99 -7.80
N ARG A 29 0.60 -7.34 -8.02
CA ARG A 29 0.11 -8.73 -8.03
C ARG A 29 -0.51 -9.04 -9.39
N PHE A 30 -0.27 -10.25 -9.88
CA PHE A 30 -0.83 -10.71 -11.16
C PHE A 30 -2.31 -11.11 -11.03
N GLU A 31 -2.65 -11.81 -9.96
CA GLU A 31 -4.02 -12.28 -9.71
C GLU A 31 -4.91 -11.16 -9.15
N LYS A 32 -6.21 -11.20 -9.50
CA LYS A 32 -7.23 -10.33 -8.92
C LYS A 32 -8.00 -11.09 -7.85
N LYS A 33 -7.44 -11.14 -6.65
CA LYS A 33 -8.05 -11.71 -5.44
C LYS A 33 -8.45 -10.60 -4.47
N GLU A 34 -9.50 -10.81 -3.69
CA GLU A 34 -9.97 -9.80 -2.72
C GLU A 34 -8.87 -9.39 -1.72
N GLU A 35 -8.01 -10.33 -1.32
CA GLU A 35 -6.84 -10.08 -0.46
C GLU A 35 -5.86 -9.05 -1.04
N TYR A 36 -5.83 -8.88 -2.37
CA TYR A 36 -4.97 -7.93 -3.08
C TYR A 36 -5.65 -6.61 -3.41
N LYS A 37 -6.92 -6.43 -3.06
CA LYS A 37 -7.62 -5.15 -3.25
C LYS A 37 -6.99 -4.10 -2.35
N CYS A 38 -6.55 -2.98 -2.94
CA CYS A 38 -5.86 -1.92 -2.20
C CYS A 38 -6.85 -1.22 -1.24
N MET A 39 -6.54 -1.02 0.04
CA MET A 39 -5.33 -1.43 0.75
C MET A 39 -5.35 -2.93 1.07
N CYS A 40 -4.33 -3.68 0.62
CA CYS A 40 -4.32 -5.15 0.65
C CYS A 40 -4.27 -5.71 2.08
N GLU A 41 -4.72 -6.96 2.23
CA GLU A 41 -4.75 -7.66 3.52
C GLU A 41 -3.36 -7.81 4.14
N GLU A 42 -2.32 -8.03 3.32
CA GLU A 42 -0.92 -8.10 3.75
C GLU A 42 -0.51 -6.82 4.49
N PHE A 43 -0.71 -5.65 3.88
CA PHE A 43 -0.32 -4.38 4.50
C PHE A 43 -1.22 -4.04 5.69
N LYS A 44 -2.52 -4.33 5.63
CA LYS A 44 -3.44 -4.20 6.78
C LYS A 44 -2.96 -5.02 7.98
N SER A 45 -2.46 -6.24 7.74
CA SER A 45 -1.95 -7.13 8.77
C SER A 45 -0.62 -6.62 9.35
N GLN A 46 0.26 -6.08 8.50
CA GLN A 46 1.52 -5.46 8.93
C GLN A 46 1.27 -4.25 9.85
N ILE A 47 0.39 -3.32 9.45
CA ILE A 47 0.12 -2.11 10.25
C ILE A 47 -0.70 -2.38 11.52
N ALA A 48 -1.28 -3.57 11.66
CA ALA A 48 -1.91 -4.02 12.90
C ALA A 48 -0.87 -4.41 13.97
N ASP A 49 0.37 -4.73 13.58
CA ASP A 49 1.49 -4.86 14.52
C ASP A 49 1.94 -3.45 14.97
N PRO A 50 1.83 -3.13 16.27
CA PRO A 50 2.27 -1.83 16.79
C PRO A 50 3.76 -1.57 16.59
N ASN A 51 4.59 -2.62 16.46
CA ASN A 51 6.03 -2.49 16.25
C ASN A 51 6.43 -2.34 14.79
N TYR A 52 5.51 -2.62 13.86
CA TYR A 52 5.80 -2.48 12.43
C TYR A 52 5.98 -1.00 12.07
N GLU A 53 7.04 -0.65 11.37
CA GLU A 53 7.20 0.66 10.73
C GLU A 53 7.83 0.42 9.37
N GLY A 54 7.26 1.06 8.34
CA GLY A 54 7.75 0.87 6.98
C GLY A 54 6.69 0.96 5.90
N PHE A 55 7.14 0.67 4.68
CA PHE A 55 6.35 0.73 3.47
C PHE A 55 5.53 -0.54 3.23
N CYS A 56 4.37 -0.40 2.58
CA CYS A 56 3.77 -1.54 1.91
C CYS A 56 4.67 -2.02 0.75
N HIS A 57 4.50 -3.27 0.31
CA HIS A 57 5.37 -3.87 -0.72
C HIS A 57 5.47 -3.05 -2.03
N CYS A 58 4.36 -2.42 -2.46
CA CYS A 58 4.35 -1.59 -3.67
C CYS A 58 4.78 -0.13 -3.44
N MET A 59 5.27 0.19 -2.24
CA MET A 59 5.78 1.51 -1.85
C MET A 59 4.76 2.64 -1.96
N LEU A 60 3.45 2.36 -1.97
CA LEU A 60 2.42 3.40 -2.00
C LEU A 60 2.21 4.07 -0.64
N TYR A 61 2.20 3.27 0.42
CA TYR A 61 1.90 3.70 1.78
C TYR A 61 3.08 3.47 2.70
N TYR A 62 3.33 4.42 3.60
CA TYR A 62 4.27 4.30 4.71
C TYR A 62 3.50 4.35 6.02
N LYS A 63 3.79 3.45 6.95
CA LYS A 63 3.30 3.50 8.33
C LYS A 63 4.41 3.97 9.25
N SER A 64 4.19 5.07 9.96
CA SER A 64 5.08 5.58 11.00
C SER A 64 4.55 5.24 12.40
N ASN A 65 5.47 4.87 13.29
CA ASN A 65 5.20 4.74 14.72
C ASN A 65 5.22 6.07 15.46
N GLU A 66 5.82 7.09 14.86
CA GLU A 66 5.80 8.45 15.37
C GLU A 66 4.39 9.06 15.21
N ASP A 67 4.02 9.97 16.11
CA ASP A 67 2.73 10.67 16.12
C ASP A 67 2.78 11.99 15.33
#